data_AF-A0A238VP57-F1
#
_entry.id   AF-A0A238VP57-F1
#
_cell.length_a   1.000
_cell.length_b   1.000
_cell.length_c   1.000
_cell.angle_alpha   90.00
_cell.angle_beta   90.00
_cell.angle_gamma   90.00
#
_symmetry.space_group_name_H-M   'P 1'
#
loop_
_entity.id
_entity.type
_entity.pdbx_description
1 polymer ?
#
loop_
_entity_poly.entity_id
_entity_poly.type
_entity_poly.pdbx_seq_one_letter_code
_entity_poly.pdbx_strand_id
1 'polypeptide(L)'
;MEFNNKKLTRTTTFIHYVISFLLAIFLIGLANRIIWDIDGEDKRPYVSDFEIKTDVKKYRVLRQSIKDSIEGKKDAQEDVRLSINLAQNTLDQQQASFKTWISTRTATQSSQVNAEIQKRNYVLDSLRTSLKTLKSEEILLQSVINNFRTEHATYMNAIDEEMSKAKALHLKAERAYDLQLFISRLLFVVPVLLLGIWMLVKKRKHSYWPLFRGFVFFAFYAFFIGLVPYLPSYGGYVRYTIGIIVSVLLGIYAIKHLRAFVKRKKEELQLSSLERSKKIKEEVAEKALENHMCPSCGKDYLINEIFQSGKSKKISGSLKVTTYCRHCGLQLFKNCKTCDTKNYAHLPHCYSCGDQIINK
;
A
#
# COMPACT_ATOMS: atom_id res chain seq x y z
N MET A 1 14.30 -46.18 -33.93
CA MET A 1 14.08 -45.99 -32.48
C MET A 1 13.59 -44.56 -32.27
N GLU A 2 12.27 -44.35 -32.19
CA GLU A 2 11.71 -43.04 -31.86
C GLU A 2 11.73 -42.90 -30.32
N PHE A 3 12.71 -42.15 -29.80
CA PHE A 3 12.77 -41.82 -28.38
C PHE A 3 11.51 -41.05 -27.95
N ASN A 4 11.09 -41.25 -26.69
CA ASN A 4 9.94 -40.62 -26.04
C ASN A 4 9.98 -39.07 -26.12
N ASN A 5 9.50 -38.55 -27.25
CA ASN A 5 9.71 -37.19 -27.74
C ASN A 5 9.01 -36.13 -26.87
N LYS A 6 7.99 -36.53 -26.09
CA LYS A 6 7.25 -35.64 -25.18
C LYS A 6 8.01 -35.26 -23.91
N LYS A 7 8.81 -36.16 -23.34
CA LYS A 7 9.64 -35.82 -22.17
C LYS A 7 10.72 -34.82 -22.56
N LEU A 8 11.38 -35.05 -23.70
CA LEU A 8 12.45 -34.19 -24.22
C LEU A 8 11.94 -32.77 -24.57
N THR A 9 10.81 -32.67 -25.28
CA THR A 9 10.19 -31.37 -25.58
C THR A 9 9.74 -30.61 -24.33
N ARG A 10 9.23 -31.32 -23.31
CA ARG A 10 8.86 -30.71 -22.02
C ARG A 10 10.07 -30.20 -21.25
N THR A 11 11.17 -30.96 -21.21
CA THR A 11 12.42 -30.53 -20.57
C THR A 11 13.05 -29.34 -21.29
N THR A 12 13.10 -29.34 -22.62
CA THR A 12 13.63 -28.20 -23.40
C THR A 12 12.80 -26.94 -23.19
N THR A 13 11.46 -27.08 -23.18
CA THR A 13 10.56 -25.96 -22.89
C THR A 13 10.79 -25.42 -21.48
N PHE A 14 10.93 -26.28 -20.48
CA PHE A 14 11.22 -25.89 -19.10
C PHE A 14 12.54 -25.12 -19.00
N ILE A 15 13.62 -25.64 -19.61
CA ILE A 15 14.93 -24.98 -19.64
C ILE A 15 14.82 -23.57 -20.25
N HIS A 16 14.08 -23.41 -21.35
CA HIS A 16 13.83 -22.11 -21.94
C HIS A 16 13.08 -21.14 -21.01
N TYR A 17 12.13 -21.62 -20.19
CA TYR A 17 11.48 -20.82 -19.14
C TYR A 17 12.45 -20.39 -18.05
N VAL A 18 13.31 -21.30 -17.58
CA VAL A 18 14.32 -20.99 -16.57
C VAL A 18 15.31 -19.94 -17.08
N ILE A 19 15.86 -20.11 -18.30
CA ILE A 19 16.80 -19.14 -18.90
C ILE A 19 16.14 -17.75 -19.03
N SER A 20 14.90 -17.72 -19.53
CA SER A 20 14.14 -16.48 -19.70
C SER A 20 13.90 -15.77 -18.36
N PHE A 21 13.59 -16.53 -17.31
CA PHE A 21 13.34 -16.00 -15.97
C PHE A 21 14.62 -15.48 -15.30
N LEU A 22 15.71 -16.24 -15.36
CA LEU A 22 17.01 -15.83 -14.82
C LEU A 22 17.50 -14.53 -15.47
N LEU A 23 17.45 -14.46 -16.82
CA LEU A 23 17.80 -13.24 -17.54
C LEU A 23 16.95 -12.04 -17.09
N ALA A 24 15.64 -12.24 -16.93
CA ALA A 24 14.75 -11.18 -16.48
C ALA A 24 15.13 -10.67 -15.08
N ILE A 25 15.44 -11.56 -14.13
CA ILE A 25 15.87 -11.17 -12.77
C ILE A 25 17.14 -10.32 -12.81
N PHE A 26 18.16 -10.74 -13.57
CA PHE A 26 19.41 -9.98 -13.65
C PHE A 26 19.21 -8.61 -14.30
N LEU A 27 18.38 -8.51 -15.35
CA LEU A 27 18.05 -7.23 -15.97
C LEU A 27 17.26 -6.33 -15.03
N ILE A 28 16.32 -6.87 -14.25
CA ILE A 28 15.58 -6.14 -13.22
C ILE A 28 16.55 -5.60 -12.16
N GLY A 29 17.46 -6.43 -11.66
CA GLY A 29 18.46 -6.03 -10.67
C GLY A 29 19.38 -4.91 -11.19
N LEU A 30 19.85 -5.04 -12.43
CA LEU A 30 20.68 -4.03 -13.08
C LEU A 30 19.92 -2.71 -13.29
N ALA A 31 18.69 -2.77 -13.80
CA ALA A 31 17.88 -1.58 -14.02
C ALA A 31 17.57 -0.85 -12.71
N ASN A 32 17.26 -1.57 -11.64
CA ASN A 32 17.03 -0.96 -10.33
C ASN A 32 18.26 -0.23 -9.82
N ARG A 33 19.47 -0.76 -10.04
CA ARG A 33 20.73 -0.08 -9.69
C ARG A 33 20.94 1.18 -10.51
N ILE A 34 20.77 1.09 -11.83
CA ILE A 34 20.89 2.25 -12.73
C ILE A 34 19.89 3.35 -12.34
N ILE A 35 18.64 2.99 -12.04
CA ILE A 35 17.61 3.96 -11.62
C ILE A 35 18.00 4.61 -10.30
N TRP A 36 18.52 3.85 -9.34
CA TRP A 36 18.94 4.38 -8.05
C TRP A 36 20.11 5.36 -8.19
N ASP A 37 21.08 5.07 -9.06
CA ASP A 37 22.19 5.98 -9.37
C ASP A 37 21.71 7.26 -10.09
N ILE A 38 20.67 7.16 -10.93
CA ILE A 38 20.05 8.31 -11.61
C ILE A 38 19.28 9.21 -10.63
N ASP A 39 18.60 8.62 -9.65
CA ASP A 39 17.74 9.36 -8.73
C ASP A 39 18.54 10.33 -7.84
N GLY A 40 19.83 10.07 -7.63
CA GLY A 40 20.77 10.95 -6.93
C GLY A 40 20.43 11.12 -5.44
N GLU A 41 21.32 10.66 -4.56
CA GLU A 41 21.22 10.99 -3.15
C GLU A 41 21.30 12.52 -2.98
N ASP A 42 20.32 13.10 -2.28
CA ASP A 42 20.44 14.40 -1.61
C ASP A 42 20.06 15.71 -2.36
N LYS A 43 19.16 15.66 -3.36
CA LYS A 43 18.64 16.89 -4.02
C LYS A 43 17.18 17.24 -3.72
N ARG A 44 16.54 16.55 -2.76
CA ARG A 44 15.14 16.81 -2.44
C ARG A 44 15.02 18.20 -1.79
N PRO A 45 14.19 19.12 -2.34
CA PRO A 45 14.06 20.46 -1.79
C PRO A 45 13.42 20.40 -0.41
N TYR A 46 13.99 21.06 0.61
CA TYR A 46 13.40 21.18 1.94
C TYR A 46 12.75 22.55 2.14
N VAL A 47 11.75 22.63 3.03
CA VAL A 47 11.06 23.90 3.32
C VAL A 47 12.02 24.96 3.87
N SER A 48 13.03 24.54 4.66
CA SER A 48 14.09 25.40 5.21
C SER A 48 14.85 26.17 4.13
N ASP A 49 15.04 25.57 2.96
CA ASP A 49 15.77 26.18 1.84
C ASP A 49 15.01 27.37 1.23
N PHE A 50 13.70 27.44 1.49
CA PHE A 50 12.82 28.52 1.07
C PHE A 50 12.52 29.52 2.20
N GLU A 51 12.73 29.17 3.47
CA GLU A 51 12.63 30.12 4.59
C GLU A 51 13.70 31.24 4.47
N ILE A 52 14.88 30.93 3.92
CA ILE A 52 15.94 31.93 3.69
C ILE A 52 15.52 32.96 2.63
N LYS A 53 14.60 32.57 1.74
CA LYS A 53 14.09 33.41 0.65
C LYS A 53 12.90 34.28 1.09
N THR A 54 12.49 34.18 2.35
CA THR A 54 11.35 34.93 2.92
C THR A 54 11.76 35.68 4.18
N ASP A 55 10.89 36.57 4.64
CA ASP A 55 11.16 37.40 5.83
C ASP A 55 10.83 36.70 7.16
N VAL A 56 10.66 35.37 7.16
CA VAL A 56 10.30 34.60 8.36
C VAL A 56 11.28 34.84 9.51
N LYS A 57 12.60 34.88 9.22
CA LYS A 57 13.62 35.12 10.26
C LYS A 57 13.49 36.52 10.87
N LYS A 58 13.22 37.54 10.05
CA LYS A 58 13.02 38.92 10.50
C LYS A 58 11.84 39.02 11.46
N TYR A 59 10.68 38.47 11.10
CA TYR A 59 9.50 38.51 11.97
C TYR A 59 9.65 37.63 13.22
N ARG A 60 10.41 36.51 13.17
CA ARG A 60 10.75 35.73 14.37
C ARG A 60 11.55 36.54 15.38
N VAL A 61 12.51 37.37 14.93
CA VAL A 61 13.27 38.27 15.82
C VAL A 61 12.37 39.35 16.41
N LEU A 62 11.56 40.02 15.58
CA LEU A 62 10.63 41.08 16.05
C LEU A 62 9.60 40.55 17.06
N ARG A 63 9.05 39.36 16.80
CA ARG A 63 8.15 38.68 17.74
C ARG A 63 8.85 38.40 19.07
N GLN A 64 10.10 37.95 19.03
CA GLN A 64 10.86 37.65 20.25
C GLN A 64 11.11 38.93 21.06
N SER A 65 11.52 40.04 20.43
CA SER A 65 11.73 41.31 21.15
C SER A 65 10.45 41.84 21.81
N ILE A 66 9.29 41.69 21.16
CA ILE A 66 8.00 42.05 21.77
C ILE A 66 7.63 41.09 22.91
N LYS A 67 7.91 39.80 22.76
CA LYS A 67 7.69 38.82 23.84
C LYS A 67 8.50 39.16 25.08
N ASP A 68 9.77 39.49 24.90
CA ASP A 68 10.66 39.90 25.99
C ASP A 68 10.17 41.21 26.64
N SER A 69 9.65 42.14 25.83
CA SER A 69 9.02 43.38 26.32
C SER A 69 7.74 43.13 27.12
N ILE A 70 6.92 42.14 26.74
CA ILE A 70 5.74 41.72 27.50
C ILE A 70 6.15 41.12 28.85
N GLU A 71 7.19 40.30 28.87
CA GLU A 71 7.70 39.68 30.10
C GLU A 71 8.18 40.73 31.09
N GLY A 72 9.04 41.66 30.67
CA GLY A 72 9.49 42.75 31.54
C GLY A 72 8.36 43.67 32.04
N LYS A 73 7.29 43.87 31.25
CA LYS A 73 6.11 44.63 31.72
C LYS A 73 5.21 43.85 32.67
N LYS A 74 5.18 42.51 32.58
CA LYS A 74 4.47 41.66 33.53
C LYS A 74 5.17 41.66 34.89
N ASP A 75 6.50 41.62 34.90
CA ASP A 75 7.27 41.68 36.15
C ASP A 75 7.00 43.02 36.87
N ALA A 76 7.04 44.14 36.15
CA ALA A 76 6.67 45.44 36.70
C ALA A 76 5.20 45.50 37.18
N GLN A 77 4.28 44.81 36.50
CA GLN A 77 2.88 44.71 36.94
C GLN A 77 2.76 43.89 38.23
N GLU A 78 3.56 42.84 38.41
CA GLU A 78 3.61 42.04 39.63
C GLU A 78 4.14 42.84 40.81
N ASP A 79 5.18 43.65 40.61
CA ASP A 79 5.71 44.56 41.64
C ASP A 79 4.67 45.60 42.10
N VAL A 80 3.92 46.18 41.15
CA VAL A 80 2.83 47.12 41.47
C VAL A 80 1.70 46.39 42.21
N ARG A 81 1.34 45.16 41.83
CA ARG A 81 0.35 44.35 42.55
C ARG A 81 0.76 44.03 43.97
N LEU A 82 2.03 43.69 44.19
CA LEU A 82 2.56 43.49 45.53
C LEU A 82 2.45 44.78 46.36
N SER A 83 2.79 45.92 45.78
CA SER A 83 2.67 47.24 46.41
C SER A 83 1.22 47.59 46.74
N ILE A 84 0.26 47.27 45.86
CA ILE A 84 -1.18 47.42 46.11
C ILE A 84 -1.60 46.56 47.31
N ASN A 85 -1.17 45.30 47.36
CA ASN A 85 -1.52 44.39 48.47
C ASN A 85 -0.96 44.90 49.81
N LEU A 86 0.28 45.37 49.84
CA LEU A 86 0.90 45.96 51.03
C LEU A 86 0.18 47.24 51.48
N ALA A 87 -0.14 48.13 50.54
CA ALA A 87 -0.87 49.37 50.82
C ALA A 87 -2.30 49.09 51.32
N GLN A 88 -2.98 48.09 50.76
CA GLN A 88 -4.31 47.66 51.20
C GLN A 88 -4.26 47.08 52.61
N ASN A 89 -3.32 46.17 52.90
CA ASN A 89 -3.12 45.63 54.24
C ASN A 89 -2.83 46.73 55.26
N THR A 90 -1.99 47.70 54.90
CA THR A 90 -1.67 48.86 55.76
C THR A 90 -2.91 49.72 56.01
N LEU A 91 -3.71 49.98 54.97
CA LEU A 91 -4.96 50.73 55.10
C LEU A 91 -5.95 50.02 56.03
N ASP A 92 -6.11 48.70 55.88
CA ASP A 92 -7.02 47.89 56.69
C ASP A 92 -6.57 47.85 58.16
N GLN A 93 -5.26 47.71 58.41
CA GLN A 93 -4.67 47.81 59.75
C GLN A 93 -4.89 49.19 60.39
N GLN A 94 -4.68 50.28 59.64
CA GLN A 94 -4.90 51.63 60.15
C GLN A 94 -6.39 51.90 60.44
N GLN A 95 -7.29 51.39 59.60
CA GLN A 95 -8.74 51.47 59.82
C GLN A 95 -9.16 50.68 61.06
N ALA A 96 -8.65 49.46 61.25
CA ALA A 96 -8.93 48.64 62.43
C ALA A 96 -8.39 49.27 63.72
N SER A 97 -7.16 49.81 63.67
CA SER A 97 -6.53 50.54 64.77
C SER A 97 -7.35 51.80 65.12
N PHE A 98 -7.76 52.57 64.11
CA PHE A 98 -8.59 53.76 64.30
C PHE A 98 -9.95 53.42 64.92
N LYS A 99 -10.62 52.36 64.44
CA LYS A 99 -11.89 51.86 65.00
C LYS A 99 -11.74 51.47 66.46
N THR A 100 -10.68 50.71 66.79
CA THR A 100 -10.37 50.29 68.16
C THR A 100 -10.10 51.50 69.05
N TRP A 101 -9.30 52.45 68.58
CA TRP A 101 -9.01 53.69 69.29
C TRP A 101 -10.28 54.51 69.60
N ILE A 102 -11.17 54.69 68.61
CA ILE A 102 -12.46 55.38 68.81
C ILE A 102 -13.29 54.67 69.88
N SER A 103 -13.38 53.33 69.83
CA SER A 103 -14.20 52.57 70.80
C SER A 103 -13.73 52.66 72.25
N THR A 104 -12.46 53.02 72.49
CA THR A 104 -11.89 53.16 73.84
C THR A 104 -11.99 54.58 74.43
N ARG A 105 -12.46 55.57 73.66
CA ARG A 105 -12.39 57.01 74.03
C ARG A 105 -13.73 57.77 73.95
N THR A 106 -14.86 57.07 73.87
CA THR A 106 -16.20 57.60 73.56
C THR A 106 -16.88 58.47 74.65
N ALA A 107 -16.16 59.34 75.38
CA ALA A 107 -16.76 60.11 76.47
C ALA A 107 -16.39 61.61 76.62
N THR A 108 -15.48 62.21 75.84
CA THR A 108 -15.13 63.64 76.04
C THR A 108 -15.01 64.45 74.75
N GLN A 109 -15.88 65.46 74.59
CA GLN A 109 -15.87 66.47 73.51
C GLN A 109 -14.74 67.51 73.68
N SER A 110 -13.50 67.07 73.92
CA SER A 110 -12.37 67.99 74.06
C SER A 110 -11.78 68.40 72.71
N SER A 111 -11.35 69.66 72.57
CA SER A 111 -10.71 70.19 71.36
C SER A 111 -9.44 69.42 70.96
N GLN A 112 -8.74 68.84 71.93
CA GLN A 112 -7.54 68.02 71.74
C GLN A 112 -7.85 66.70 71.02
N VAL A 113 -9.01 66.08 71.26
CA VAL A 113 -9.44 64.84 70.59
C VAL A 113 -9.77 65.09 69.11
N ASN A 114 -10.36 66.24 68.78
CA ASN A 114 -10.68 66.63 67.40
C ASN A 114 -9.42 66.80 66.54
N ALA A 115 -8.34 67.37 67.08
CA ALA A 115 -7.08 67.53 66.38
C ALA A 115 -6.42 66.17 66.05
N GLU A 116 -6.57 65.17 66.91
CA GLU A 116 -5.99 63.83 66.67
C GLU A 116 -6.81 62.99 65.69
N ILE A 117 -8.14 63.15 65.67
CA ILE A 117 -9.01 62.58 64.63
C ILE A 117 -8.62 63.12 63.25
N GLN A 118 -8.42 64.43 63.12
CA GLN A 118 -7.98 65.04 61.87
C GLN A 118 -6.64 64.45 61.39
N LYS A 119 -5.63 64.35 62.27
CA LYS A 119 -4.34 63.73 61.93
C LYS A 119 -4.49 62.30 61.40
N ARG A 120 -5.33 61.48 62.04
CA ARG A 120 -5.55 60.08 61.60
C ARG A 120 -6.33 60.00 60.28
N ASN A 121 -7.30 60.90 60.06
CA ASN A 121 -7.99 61.03 58.78
C ASN A 121 -7.03 61.43 57.65
N TYR A 122 -6.12 62.38 57.89
CA TYR A 122 -5.08 62.74 56.91
C TYR A 122 -4.21 61.53 56.52
N VAL A 123 -3.82 60.69 57.48
CA VAL A 123 -3.07 59.44 57.21
C VAL A 123 -3.91 58.48 56.35
N LEU A 124 -5.17 58.24 56.69
CA LEU A 124 -6.06 57.37 55.91
C LEU A 124 -6.30 57.89 54.49
N ASP A 125 -6.47 59.21 54.32
CA ASP A 125 -6.67 59.81 52.99
C ASP A 125 -5.40 59.79 52.15
N SER A 126 -4.22 59.94 52.76
CA SER A 126 -2.93 59.78 52.08
C SER A 126 -2.72 58.34 51.58
N LEU A 127 -3.11 57.34 52.39
CA LEU A 127 -3.04 55.92 52.00
C LEU A 127 -4.03 55.60 50.88
N ARG A 128 -5.27 56.12 50.96
CA ARG A 128 -6.28 55.97 49.89
C ARG A 128 -5.82 56.59 48.57
N THR A 129 -5.17 57.75 48.64
CA THR A 129 -4.64 58.44 47.46
C THR A 129 -3.50 57.64 46.83
N SER A 130 -2.57 57.13 47.65
CA SER A 130 -1.47 56.26 47.21
C SER A 130 -1.98 54.96 46.57
N LEU A 131 -3.07 54.39 47.10
CA LEU A 131 -3.70 53.20 46.56
C LEU A 131 -4.38 53.48 45.21
N LYS A 132 -5.04 54.65 45.07
CA LYS A 132 -5.62 55.09 43.80
C LYS A 132 -4.55 55.26 42.72
N THR A 133 -3.39 55.83 43.05
CA THR A 133 -2.28 55.99 42.09
C THR A 133 -1.71 54.64 41.66
N LEU A 134 -1.45 53.73 42.60
CA LEU A 134 -0.96 52.38 42.27
C LEU A 134 -1.95 51.60 41.38
N LYS A 135 -3.25 51.68 41.67
CA LYS A 135 -4.27 51.06 40.81
C LYS A 135 -4.33 51.68 39.41
N SER A 136 -4.14 53.00 39.30
CA SER A 136 -4.08 53.65 37.99
C SER A 136 -2.86 53.21 37.19
N GLU A 137 -1.72 53.02 37.85
CA GLU A 137 -0.49 52.51 37.26
C GLU A 137 -0.66 51.05 36.78
N GLU A 138 -1.30 50.19 37.58
CA GLU A 138 -1.62 48.81 37.17
C GLU A 138 -2.47 48.77 35.89
N ILE A 139 -3.48 49.64 35.79
CA ILE A 139 -4.36 49.75 34.61
C ILE A 139 -3.55 50.21 33.37
N LEU A 140 -2.66 51.19 33.53
CA LEU A 140 -1.80 51.66 32.45
C LEU A 140 -0.85 50.55 31.96
N LEU A 141 -0.22 49.82 32.88
CA LEU A 141 0.63 48.66 32.56
C LEU A 141 -0.18 47.58 31.82
N GLN A 142 -1.41 47.28 32.27
CA GLN A 142 -2.27 46.32 31.61
C GLN A 142 -2.62 46.74 30.17
N SER A 143 -2.86 48.03 29.94
CA SER A 143 -3.11 48.58 28.59
C SER A 143 -1.88 48.42 27.69
N VAL A 144 -0.68 48.74 28.18
CA VAL A 144 0.57 48.56 27.45
C VAL A 144 0.81 47.09 27.10
N ILE A 145 0.60 46.17 28.05
CA ILE A 145 0.72 44.73 27.80
C ILE A 145 -0.27 44.28 26.71
N ASN A 146 -1.51 44.79 26.74
CA ASN A 146 -2.50 44.45 25.72
C ASN A 146 -2.10 44.97 24.33
N ASN A 147 -1.52 46.16 24.23
CA ASN A 147 -0.99 46.68 22.96
C ASN A 147 0.14 45.80 22.42
N PHE A 148 1.10 45.41 23.26
CA PHE A 148 2.16 44.48 22.86
C PHE A 148 1.63 43.09 22.49
N ARG A 149 0.56 42.60 23.13
CA ARG A 149 -0.09 41.35 22.72
C ARG A 149 -0.69 41.45 21.32
N THR A 150 -1.31 42.57 20.99
CA THR A 150 -1.83 42.83 19.64
C THR A 150 -0.69 42.86 18.63
N GLU A 151 0.42 43.55 18.93
CA GLU A 151 1.60 43.59 18.06
C GLU A 151 2.30 42.21 17.94
N HIS A 152 2.34 41.43 19.02
CA HIS A 152 2.81 40.05 18.97
C HIS A 152 1.95 39.20 18.02
N ALA A 153 0.61 39.39 18.05
CA ALA A 153 -0.31 38.70 17.15
C ALA A 153 -0.12 39.13 15.69
N THR A 154 0.17 40.40 15.40
CA THR A 154 0.45 40.84 14.03
C THR A 154 1.72 40.20 13.48
N TYR A 155 2.80 40.11 14.27
CA TYR A 155 4.02 39.40 13.84
C TYR A 155 3.81 37.89 13.68
N MET A 156 2.97 37.27 14.51
CA MET A 156 2.58 35.86 14.31
C MET A 156 1.89 35.66 12.97
N ASN A 157 0.91 36.51 12.63
CA ASN A 157 0.22 36.44 11.35
C ASN A 157 1.18 36.67 10.17
N ALA A 158 2.13 37.62 10.30
CA ALA A 158 3.14 37.87 9.28
C ALA A 158 4.09 36.67 9.09
N ILE A 159 4.47 35.97 10.16
CA ILE A 159 5.26 34.72 10.07
C ILE A 159 4.47 33.66 9.30
N ASP A 160 3.18 33.49 9.61
CA ASP A 160 2.34 32.50 8.95
C ASP A 160 2.15 32.81 7.46
N GLU A 161 1.99 34.08 7.11
CA GLU A 161 1.92 34.53 5.72
C GLU A 161 3.23 34.24 4.96
N GLU A 162 4.38 34.62 5.51
CA GLU A 162 5.68 34.36 4.89
C GLU A 162 6.00 32.86 4.82
N MET A 163 5.60 32.08 5.82
CA MET A 163 5.73 30.63 5.79
C MET A 163 4.82 30.00 4.73
N SER A 164 3.63 30.55 4.48
CA SER A 164 2.77 30.12 3.39
C SER A 164 3.42 30.35 2.02
N LYS A 165 4.11 31.48 1.83
CA LYS A 165 4.90 31.78 0.62
C LYS A 165 6.05 30.78 0.45
N ALA A 166 6.80 30.50 1.52
CA ALA A 166 7.86 29.50 1.52
C ALA A 166 7.34 28.10 1.16
N LYS A 167 6.20 27.69 1.74
CA LYS A 167 5.52 26.42 1.41
C LYS A 167 5.08 26.37 -0.06
N ALA A 168 4.53 27.45 -0.58
CA ALA A 168 4.12 27.53 -1.99
C ALA A 168 5.31 27.40 -2.95
N LEU A 169 6.45 28.00 -2.62
CA LEU A 169 7.70 27.85 -3.37
C LEU A 169 8.24 26.41 -3.29
N HIS A 170 8.24 25.83 -2.10
CA HIS A 170 8.63 24.44 -1.88
C HIS A 170 7.77 23.47 -2.70
N LEU A 171 6.44 23.62 -2.70
CA LEU A 171 5.53 22.79 -3.50
C LEU A 171 5.77 22.93 -5.01
N LYS A 172 6.24 24.09 -5.48
CA LYS A 172 6.64 24.26 -6.90
C LYS A 172 7.95 23.53 -7.18
N ALA A 173 8.93 23.65 -6.28
CA ALA A 173 10.23 22.99 -6.42
C ALA A 173 10.12 21.46 -6.30
N GLU A 174 9.31 20.95 -5.38
CA GLU A 174 9.04 19.51 -5.21
C GLU A 174 8.41 18.94 -6.48
N ARG A 175 7.39 19.62 -7.05
CA ARG A 175 6.80 19.19 -8.32
C ARG A 175 7.80 19.19 -9.48
N ALA A 176 8.69 20.18 -9.55
CA ALA A 176 9.73 20.23 -10.58
C ALA A 176 10.74 19.09 -10.41
N TYR A 177 11.12 18.80 -9.16
CA TYR A 177 12.01 17.70 -8.81
C TYR A 177 11.39 16.34 -9.17
N ASP A 178 10.14 16.10 -8.77
CA ASP A 178 9.41 14.87 -9.12
C ASP A 178 9.25 14.71 -10.63
N LEU A 179 8.99 15.81 -11.36
CA LEU A 179 8.92 15.80 -12.82
C LEU A 179 10.27 15.45 -13.44
N GLN A 180 11.38 15.97 -12.91
CA GLN A 180 12.72 15.68 -13.40
C GLN A 180 13.11 14.22 -13.21
N LEU A 181 12.80 13.64 -12.03
CA LEU A 181 12.99 12.22 -11.77
C LEU A 181 12.13 11.37 -12.72
N PHE A 182 10.86 11.75 -12.89
CA PHE A 182 9.96 11.09 -13.81
C PHE A 182 10.48 11.10 -15.25
N ILE A 183 10.92 12.26 -15.76
CA ILE A 183 11.47 12.39 -17.13
C ILE A 183 12.72 11.52 -17.29
N SER A 184 13.61 11.52 -16.30
CA SER A 184 14.84 10.73 -16.35
C SER A 184 14.54 9.23 -16.44
N ARG A 185 13.57 8.75 -15.62
CA ARG A 185 13.10 7.37 -15.67
C ARG A 185 12.33 7.05 -16.95
N LEU A 186 11.51 7.98 -17.45
CA LEU A 186 10.77 7.85 -18.70
C LEU A 186 11.74 7.66 -19.88
N LEU A 187 12.79 8.49 -19.94
CA LEU A 187 13.81 8.44 -20.98
C LEU A 187 14.56 7.09 -21.00
N PHE A 188 14.71 6.44 -19.84
CA PHE A 188 15.30 5.12 -19.74
C PHE A 188 14.33 3.99 -20.07
N VAL A 189 13.11 4.02 -19.50
CA VAL A 189 12.15 2.91 -19.59
C VAL A 189 11.44 2.86 -20.94
N VAL A 190 11.16 3.99 -21.60
CA VAL A 190 10.46 4.01 -22.89
C VAL A 190 11.24 3.31 -24.00
N PRO A 191 12.55 3.57 -24.22
CA PRO A 191 13.35 2.83 -25.20
C PRO A 191 13.38 1.32 -24.91
N VAL A 192 13.53 0.94 -23.64
CA VAL A 192 13.49 -0.47 -23.21
C VAL A 192 12.14 -1.11 -23.55
N LEU A 193 11.04 -0.42 -23.28
CA LEU A 193 9.69 -0.87 -23.58
C LEU A 193 9.45 -1.02 -25.08
N LEU A 194 9.88 -0.04 -25.88
CA LEU A 194 9.78 -0.08 -27.35
C LEU A 194 10.56 -1.27 -27.94
N LEU A 195 11.79 -1.50 -27.45
CA LEU A 195 12.58 -2.67 -27.83
C LEU A 195 11.88 -3.97 -27.44
N GLY A 196 11.27 -4.02 -26.25
CA GLY A 196 10.51 -5.17 -25.78
C GLY A 196 9.32 -5.48 -26.68
N ILE A 197 8.50 -4.48 -27.00
CA ILE A 197 7.34 -4.61 -27.90
C ILE A 197 7.81 -5.04 -29.29
N TRP A 198 8.88 -4.44 -29.82
CA TRP A 198 9.44 -4.81 -31.11
C TRP A 198 9.91 -6.27 -31.16
N MET A 199 10.63 -6.74 -30.12
CA MET A 199 11.04 -8.14 -30.00
C MET A 199 9.82 -9.07 -29.90
N LEU A 200 8.78 -8.68 -29.16
CA LEU A 200 7.55 -9.44 -29.00
C LEU A 200 6.77 -9.62 -30.31
N VAL A 201 6.78 -8.63 -31.20
CA VAL A 201 6.07 -8.71 -32.49
C VAL A 201 6.93 -9.40 -33.56
N LYS A 202 8.20 -9.01 -33.70
CA LYS A 202 9.04 -9.40 -34.86
C LYS A 202 9.90 -10.65 -34.62
N LYS A 203 10.24 -11.00 -33.38
CA LYS A 203 11.26 -12.05 -33.07
C LYS A 203 10.67 -13.36 -32.49
N ARG A 204 9.35 -13.56 -32.52
CA ARG A 204 8.66 -14.73 -31.93
C ARG A 204 9.08 -16.10 -32.47
N LYS A 205 9.53 -16.16 -33.72
CA LYS A 205 9.95 -17.40 -34.40
C LYS A 205 11.48 -17.60 -34.39
N HIS A 206 12.23 -16.75 -33.69
CA HIS A 206 13.68 -16.84 -33.65
C HIS A 206 14.16 -17.97 -32.73
N SER A 207 15.28 -18.61 -33.05
CA SER A 207 15.85 -19.70 -32.22
C SER A 207 16.14 -19.24 -30.77
N TYR A 208 16.64 -18.01 -30.61
CA TYR A 208 16.88 -17.35 -29.30
C TYR A 208 15.64 -16.69 -28.66
N TRP A 209 14.43 -17.11 -29.04
CA TRP A 209 13.19 -16.61 -28.42
C TRP A 209 13.18 -16.60 -26.88
N PRO A 210 13.75 -17.60 -26.17
CA PRO A 210 13.77 -17.60 -24.71
C PRO A 210 14.45 -16.36 -24.10
N LEU A 211 15.53 -15.86 -24.73
CA LEU A 211 16.24 -14.66 -24.28
C LEU A 211 15.39 -13.39 -24.53
N PHE A 212 14.84 -13.25 -25.74
CA PHE A 212 13.95 -12.15 -26.07
C PHE A 212 12.71 -12.10 -25.17
N ARG A 213 12.16 -13.27 -24.83
CA ARG A 213 11.05 -13.36 -23.88
C ARG A 213 11.45 -12.86 -22.50
N GLY A 214 12.67 -13.18 -22.02
CA GLY A 214 13.20 -12.64 -20.76
C GLY A 214 13.29 -11.12 -20.78
N PHE A 215 13.82 -10.55 -21.88
CA PHE A 215 13.87 -9.10 -22.08
C PHE A 215 12.46 -8.47 -22.12
N VAL A 216 11.48 -9.11 -22.77
CA VAL A 216 10.09 -8.66 -22.78
C VAL A 216 9.51 -8.60 -21.37
N PHE A 217 9.71 -9.65 -20.56
CA PHE A 217 9.26 -9.65 -19.17
C PHE A 217 9.90 -8.53 -18.35
N PHE A 218 11.20 -8.33 -18.51
CA PHE A 218 11.93 -7.22 -17.92
C PHE A 218 11.35 -5.86 -18.35
N ALA A 219 11.11 -5.64 -19.64
CA ALA A 219 10.60 -4.38 -20.16
C ALA A 219 9.20 -4.04 -19.60
N PHE A 220 8.31 -5.03 -19.52
CA PHE A 220 7.01 -4.86 -18.87
C PHE A 220 7.16 -4.59 -17.36
N TYR A 221 8.05 -5.30 -16.68
CA TYR A 221 8.33 -5.05 -15.26
C TYR A 221 8.84 -3.62 -15.04
N ALA A 222 9.84 -3.18 -15.80
CA ALA A 222 10.41 -1.84 -15.72
C ALA A 222 9.36 -0.76 -15.95
N PHE A 223 8.41 -1.00 -16.86
CA PHE A 223 7.27 -0.11 -17.06
C PHE A 223 6.32 -0.09 -15.85
N PHE A 224 5.78 -1.24 -15.43
CA PHE A 224 4.73 -1.28 -14.40
C PHE A 224 5.20 -1.02 -12.98
N ILE A 225 6.45 -1.38 -12.67
CA ILE A 225 7.00 -1.29 -11.32
C ILE A 225 8.08 -0.21 -11.24
N GLY A 226 8.87 -0.01 -12.30
CA GLY A 226 9.92 1.03 -12.32
C GLY A 226 9.42 2.43 -12.67
N LEU A 227 8.47 2.55 -13.62
CA LEU A 227 7.99 3.85 -14.12
C LEU A 227 6.63 4.26 -13.53
N VAL A 228 5.62 3.38 -13.64
CA VAL A 228 4.23 3.72 -13.33
C VAL A 228 4.03 4.20 -11.87
N PRO A 229 4.64 3.62 -10.82
CA PRO A 229 4.45 4.10 -9.44
C PRO A 229 4.96 5.52 -9.18
N TYR A 230 5.86 6.01 -10.04
CA TYR A 230 6.53 7.30 -9.91
C TYR A 230 5.93 8.36 -10.83
N LEU A 231 4.82 8.05 -11.49
CA LEU A 231 4.13 8.97 -12.37
C LEU A 231 3.34 9.98 -11.50
N PRO A 232 3.65 11.28 -11.58
CA PRO A 232 3.06 12.29 -10.71
C PRO A 232 1.53 12.29 -10.86
N SER A 233 0.83 12.17 -9.73
CA SER A 233 -0.65 12.12 -9.57
C SER A 233 -1.44 11.02 -10.29
N TYR A 234 -0.92 10.37 -11.35
CA TYR A 234 -1.70 9.45 -12.20
C TYR A 234 -1.22 8.00 -12.25
N GLY A 235 -0.13 7.64 -11.57
CA GLY A 235 0.44 6.30 -11.61
C GLY A 235 -0.55 5.17 -11.27
N GLY A 236 -1.36 5.36 -10.23
CA GLY A 236 -2.39 4.39 -9.83
C GLY A 236 -3.43 4.14 -10.93
N TYR A 237 -3.98 5.21 -11.51
CA TYR A 237 -5.01 5.10 -12.56
C TYR A 237 -4.50 4.34 -13.79
N VAL A 238 -3.28 4.64 -14.25
CA VAL A 238 -2.68 3.94 -15.39
C VAL A 238 -2.49 2.44 -15.07
N ARG A 239 -1.93 2.12 -13.90
CA ARG A 239 -1.71 0.74 -13.46
C ARG A 239 -2.99 -0.07 -13.45
N TYR A 240 -4.03 0.44 -12.81
CA TYR A 240 -5.30 -0.28 -12.66
C TYR A 240 -6.07 -0.35 -13.97
N THR A 241 -6.07 0.70 -14.79
CA THR A 241 -6.74 0.69 -16.10
C THR A 241 -6.15 -0.40 -17.00
N ILE A 242 -4.81 -0.47 -17.11
CA ILE A 242 -4.18 -1.51 -17.92
C ILE A 242 -4.41 -2.90 -17.30
N GLY A 243 -4.34 -3.02 -15.97
CA GLY A 243 -4.64 -4.27 -15.27
C GLY A 243 -6.05 -4.78 -15.56
N ILE A 244 -7.05 -3.90 -15.56
CA ILE A 244 -8.45 -4.21 -15.89
C ILE A 244 -8.55 -4.70 -17.34
N ILE A 245 -7.96 -3.98 -18.30
CA ILE A 245 -7.97 -4.35 -19.73
C ILE A 245 -7.36 -5.75 -19.92
N VAL A 246 -6.18 -5.99 -19.36
CA VAL A 246 -5.48 -7.28 -19.46
C VAL A 246 -6.32 -8.41 -18.84
N SER A 247 -6.91 -8.17 -17.66
CA SER A 247 -7.76 -9.15 -16.98
C SER A 247 -9.01 -9.51 -17.81
N VAL A 248 -9.69 -8.51 -18.37
CA VAL A 248 -10.87 -8.74 -19.22
C VAL A 248 -10.49 -9.51 -20.49
N LEU A 249 -9.40 -9.13 -21.16
CA LEU A 249 -8.93 -9.82 -22.36
C LEU A 249 -8.54 -11.28 -22.09
N LEU A 250 -7.78 -11.52 -21.01
CA LEU A 250 -7.41 -12.87 -20.59
C LEU A 250 -8.65 -13.69 -20.20
N GLY A 251 -9.63 -13.08 -19.52
CA GLY A 251 -10.89 -13.71 -19.18
C GLY A 251 -11.68 -14.14 -20.41
N ILE A 252 -11.86 -13.24 -21.38
CA ILE A 252 -12.55 -13.54 -22.65
C ILE A 252 -11.82 -14.67 -23.39
N TYR A 253 -10.50 -14.58 -23.49
CA TYR A 253 -9.67 -15.60 -24.16
C TYR A 253 -9.82 -16.97 -23.48
N ALA A 254 -9.66 -17.04 -22.16
CA ALA A 254 -9.76 -18.27 -21.39
C ALA A 254 -11.16 -18.89 -21.48
N ILE A 255 -12.22 -18.09 -21.32
CA ILE A 255 -13.61 -18.54 -21.43
C ILE A 255 -13.88 -19.09 -22.83
N LYS A 256 -13.47 -18.40 -23.88
CA LYS A 256 -13.65 -18.84 -25.27
C LYS A 256 -12.95 -20.18 -25.53
N HIS A 257 -11.70 -20.32 -25.09
CA HIS A 257 -10.93 -21.55 -25.27
C HIS A 257 -11.51 -22.72 -24.47
N LEU A 258 -11.93 -22.48 -23.22
CA LEU A 258 -12.54 -23.51 -22.38
C LEU A 258 -13.88 -23.97 -22.94
N ARG A 259 -14.73 -23.04 -23.39
CA ARG A 259 -16.01 -23.38 -24.04
C ARG A 259 -15.79 -24.18 -25.33
N ALA A 260 -14.84 -23.78 -26.17
CA ALA A 260 -14.50 -24.52 -27.39
C ALA A 260 -13.92 -25.91 -27.08
N PHE A 261 -13.15 -26.06 -26.01
CA PHE A 261 -12.67 -27.36 -25.55
C PHE A 261 -13.81 -28.26 -25.05
N VAL A 262 -14.70 -27.72 -24.21
CA VAL A 262 -15.88 -28.44 -23.69
C VAL A 262 -16.82 -28.85 -24.83
N LYS A 263 -17.05 -27.96 -25.80
CA LYS A 263 -17.90 -28.25 -26.98
C LYS A 263 -17.35 -29.44 -27.77
N ARG A 264 -16.05 -29.42 -28.10
CA ARG A 264 -15.38 -30.54 -28.80
C ARG A 264 -15.48 -31.85 -28.02
N LYS A 265 -15.29 -31.80 -26.70
CA LYS A 265 -15.42 -32.98 -25.83
C LYS A 265 -16.85 -33.52 -25.76
N LYS A 266 -17.85 -32.64 -25.79
CA LYS A 266 -19.27 -33.03 -25.82
C LYS A 266 -19.65 -33.68 -27.15
N GLU A 267 -19.17 -33.14 -28.27
CA GLU A 267 -19.34 -33.70 -29.62
C GLU A 267 -18.67 -35.08 -29.74
N GLU A 268 -17.44 -35.24 -29.23
CA GLU A 268 -16.76 -36.54 -29.17
C GLU A 268 -17.58 -37.60 -28.42
N LEU A 269 -18.24 -37.23 -27.32
CA LEU A 269 -19.05 -38.15 -26.52
C LEU A 269 -20.38 -38.57 -27.20
N GLN A 270 -20.88 -37.80 -28.16
CA GLN A 270 -22.09 -38.14 -28.93
C GLN A 270 -21.82 -39.14 -30.06
N LEU A 271 -20.55 -39.34 -30.46
CA LEU A 271 -20.17 -40.34 -31.46
C LEU A 271 -20.28 -41.77 -30.89
N SER A 272 -20.58 -42.73 -31.77
CA SER A 272 -20.72 -44.14 -31.42
C SER A 272 -19.44 -44.68 -30.77
N SER A 273 -19.60 -45.59 -29.80
CA SER A 273 -18.49 -46.17 -29.02
C SER A 273 -17.45 -46.89 -29.91
N LEU A 274 -17.89 -47.44 -31.04
CA LEU A 274 -17.06 -48.15 -32.01
C LEU A 274 -16.11 -47.21 -32.78
N GLU A 275 -16.59 -46.06 -33.25
CA GLU A 275 -15.74 -45.08 -33.95
C GLU A 275 -14.73 -44.40 -33.01
N ARG A 276 -15.12 -44.19 -31.74
CA ARG A 276 -14.24 -43.67 -30.70
C ARG A 276 -13.08 -44.63 -30.38
N SER A 277 -13.34 -45.93 -30.37
CA SER A 277 -12.32 -46.95 -30.07
C SER A 277 -11.14 -46.92 -31.05
N LYS A 278 -11.39 -46.58 -32.32
CA LYS A 278 -10.37 -46.49 -33.39
C LYS A 278 -9.48 -45.24 -33.30
N LYS A 279 -9.93 -44.19 -32.60
CA LYS A 279 -9.21 -42.90 -32.49
C LYS A 279 -8.35 -42.78 -31.23
N ILE A 280 -8.39 -43.76 -30.33
CA ILE A 280 -7.59 -43.74 -29.09
C ILE A 280 -6.14 -44.02 -29.45
N LYS A 281 -5.26 -43.06 -29.12
CA LYS A 281 -3.81 -43.22 -29.28
C LYS A 281 -3.26 -44.14 -28.21
N GLU A 282 -2.27 -44.94 -28.56
CA GLU A 282 -1.60 -45.92 -27.69
C GLU A 282 -1.09 -45.29 -26.39
N GLU A 283 -0.39 -44.15 -26.46
CA GLU A 283 0.09 -43.43 -25.26
C GLU A 283 -1.04 -43.01 -24.29
N VAL A 284 -2.23 -42.72 -24.83
CA VAL A 284 -3.40 -42.36 -24.01
C VAL A 284 -4.00 -43.61 -23.38
N ALA A 285 -3.98 -44.73 -24.10
CA ALA A 285 -4.42 -46.03 -23.61
C ALA A 285 -3.54 -46.53 -22.47
N GLU A 286 -2.21 -46.45 -22.60
CA GLU A 286 -1.24 -46.82 -21.56
C GLU A 286 -1.44 -45.98 -20.29
N LYS A 287 -1.45 -44.66 -20.43
CA LYS A 287 -1.62 -43.75 -19.28
C LYS A 287 -2.99 -43.91 -18.63
N ALA A 288 -4.03 -44.20 -19.41
CA ALA A 288 -5.36 -44.48 -18.90
C ALA A 288 -5.40 -45.80 -18.10
N LEU A 289 -4.67 -46.83 -18.55
CA LEU A 289 -4.52 -48.10 -17.83
C LEU A 289 -3.78 -47.89 -16.50
N GLU A 290 -2.63 -47.20 -16.51
CA GLU A 290 -1.83 -46.89 -15.30
C GLU A 290 -2.60 -46.11 -14.25
N ASN A 291 -3.42 -45.14 -14.67
CA ASN A 291 -4.19 -44.28 -13.77
C ASN A 291 -5.62 -44.77 -13.54
N HIS A 292 -5.96 -46.00 -13.96
CA HIS A 292 -7.29 -46.60 -13.80
C HIS A 292 -8.46 -45.78 -14.37
N MET A 293 -8.21 -44.97 -15.41
CA MET A 293 -9.22 -44.11 -16.03
C MET A 293 -9.66 -44.65 -17.38
N CYS A 294 -10.91 -44.38 -17.77
CA CYS A 294 -11.38 -44.64 -19.12
C CYS A 294 -10.72 -43.65 -20.11
N PRO A 295 -10.15 -44.13 -21.24
CA PRO A 295 -9.39 -43.30 -22.18
C PRO A 295 -10.29 -42.36 -23.01
N SER A 296 -11.62 -42.60 -23.00
CA SER A 296 -12.60 -41.74 -23.68
C SER A 296 -13.22 -40.70 -22.74
N CYS A 297 -13.74 -41.11 -21.58
CA CYS A 297 -14.47 -40.20 -20.69
C CYS A 297 -13.68 -39.72 -19.47
N GLY A 298 -12.46 -40.24 -19.25
CA GLY A 298 -11.59 -39.84 -18.14
C GLY A 298 -12.09 -40.22 -16.75
N LYS A 299 -13.17 -40.99 -16.65
CA LYS A 299 -13.72 -41.46 -15.37
C LYS A 299 -13.11 -42.80 -14.99
N ASP A 300 -12.92 -43.01 -13.70
CA ASP A 300 -12.45 -44.27 -13.14
C ASP A 300 -13.38 -45.42 -13.54
N TYR A 301 -12.79 -46.53 -13.97
CA TYR A 301 -13.52 -47.75 -14.34
C TYR A 301 -13.47 -48.84 -13.27
N LEU A 302 -12.72 -48.64 -12.19
CA LEU A 302 -12.72 -49.54 -11.04
C LEU A 302 -13.98 -49.32 -10.21
N ILE A 303 -14.58 -50.43 -9.79
CA ILE A 303 -15.77 -50.41 -8.94
C ILE A 303 -15.39 -50.94 -7.57
N ASN A 304 -15.59 -50.11 -6.54
CA ASN A 304 -15.56 -50.53 -5.15
C ASN A 304 -16.87 -51.25 -4.83
N GLU A 305 -16.79 -52.49 -4.32
CA GLU A 305 -17.94 -53.35 -4.01
C GLU A 305 -18.94 -52.73 -3.01
N ILE A 306 -18.55 -51.67 -2.29
CA ILE A 306 -19.37 -50.96 -1.30
C ILE A 306 -20.66 -50.36 -1.91
N PHE A 307 -20.68 -50.05 -3.21
CA PHE A 307 -21.82 -49.38 -3.86
C PHE A 307 -22.77 -50.29 -4.64
N GLN A 308 -22.64 -51.62 -4.54
CA GLN A 308 -23.61 -52.54 -5.13
C GLN A 308 -24.76 -52.80 -4.15
N SER A 309 -25.89 -52.12 -4.38
CA SER A 309 -27.18 -52.49 -3.79
C SER A 309 -27.56 -53.89 -4.28
N GLY A 310 -27.53 -54.88 -3.39
CA GLY A 310 -27.95 -56.25 -3.70
C GLY A 310 -27.13 -57.31 -2.96
N LYS A 311 -27.48 -57.56 -1.70
CA LYS A 311 -27.23 -58.77 -0.89
C LYS A 311 -26.04 -59.67 -1.31
N SER A 312 -24.85 -59.39 -0.78
CA SER A 312 -24.07 -60.35 0.05
C SER A 312 -22.77 -59.69 0.53
N LYS A 313 -22.58 -59.60 1.85
CA LYS A 313 -21.33 -59.13 2.47
C LYS A 313 -20.26 -60.22 2.40
N LYS A 314 -19.20 -60.00 1.63
CA LYS A 314 -17.84 -60.44 1.99
C LYS A 314 -16.93 -59.22 1.90
N ILE A 315 -16.41 -58.79 3.04
CA ILE A 315 -15.44 -57.70 3.12
C ILE A 315 -14.08 -58.30 2.73
N SER A 316 -13.80 -58.22 1.44
CA SER A 316 -12.43 -58.22 0.92
C SER A 316 -12.51 -57.22 -0.22
N GLY A 317 -11.91 -56.05 -0.06
CA GLY A 317 -12.05 -54.92 -1.00
C GLY A 317 -11.42 -55.24 -2.36
N SER A 318 -12.06 -56.12 -3.11
CA SER A 318 -11.61 -56.56 -4.42
C SER A 318 -12.11 -55.54 -5.44
N LEU A 319 -11.18 -54.80 -6.05
CA LEU A 319 -11.50 -53.85 -7.10
C LEU A 319 -11.91 -54.66 -8.35
N LYS A 320 -13.20 -54.63 -8.69
CA LYS A 320 -13.71 -55.34 -9.87
C LYS A 320 -13.55 -54.45 -11.11
N VAL A 321 -12.83 -54.98 -12.10
CA VAL A 321 -12.65 -54.34 -13.41
C VAL A 321 -13.84 -54.69 -14.32
N THR A 322 -14.51 -53.69 -14.89
CA THR A 322 -15.60 -53.91 -15.86
C THR A 322 -15.09 -53.95 -17.31
N THR A 323 -15.61 -54.88 -18.11
CA THR A 323 -15.27 -55.01 -19.54
C THR A 323 -15.64 -53.78 -20.36
N TYR A 324 -16.72 -53.09 -19.96
CA TYR A 324 -17.18 -51.85 -20.57
C TYR A 324 -17.16 -50.71 -19.55
N CYS A 325 -16.93 -49.49 -20.03
CA CYS A 325 -17.02 -48.29 -19.22
C CYS A 325 -18.48 -47.96 -18.90
N ARG A 326 -18.86 -47.94 -17.63
CA ARG A 326 -20.23 -47.62 -17.17
C ARG A 326 -20.72 -46.21 -17.55
N HIS A 327 -19.80 -45.29 -17.84
CA HIS A 327 -20.13 -43.90 -18.11
C HIS A 327 -20.26 -43.58 -19.60
N CYS A 328 -19.61 -44.34 -20.48
CA CYS A 328 -19.58 -44.02 -21.91
C CYS A 328 -19.69 -45.23 -22.85
N GLY A 329 -19.86 -46.44 -22.31
CA GLY A 329 -20.08 -47.68 -23.07
C GLY A 329 -18.87 -48.21 -23.86
N LEU A 330 -17.69 -47.60 -23.71
CA LEU A 330 -16.48 -48.03 -24.39
C LEU A 330 -16.01 -49.39 -23.86
N GLN A 331 -15.67 -50.33 -24.75
CA GLN A 331 -15.06 -51.59 -24.37
C GLN A 331 -13.62 -51.34 -23.90
N LEU A 332 -13.36 -51.55 -22.61
CA LEU A 332 -12.06 -51.33 -21.99
C LEU A 332 -11.19 -52.58 -22.01
N PHE A 333 -11.80 -53.77 -21.88
CA PHE A 333 -11.07 -55.04 -21.83
C PHE A 333 -11.65 -56.03 -22.85
N LYS A 334 -10.79 -56.86 -23.43
CA LYS A 334 -11.16 -57.99 -24.30
C LYS A 334 -10.23 -59.16 -24.06
N ASN A 335 -10.73 -60.37 -24.27
CA ASN A 335 -9.91 -61.57 -24.19
C ASN A 335 -9.03 -61.69 -25.43
N CYS A 336 -7.81 -62.18 -25.25
CA CYS A 336 -6.95 -62.56 -26.36
C CYS A 336 -7.53 -63.80 -27.06
N LYS A 337 -7.53 -63.85 -28.40
CA LYS A 337 -8.06 -65.00 -29.14
C LYS A 337 -7.19 -66.25 -29.01
N THR A 338 -5.89 -66.09 -28.73
CA THR A 338 -4.92 -67.19 -28.70
C THR A 338 -4.76 -67.80 -27.31
N CYS A 339 -4.71 -66.96 -26.26
CA CYS A 339 -4.45 -67.40 -24.88
C CYS A 339 -5.57 -67.09 -23.88
N ASP A 340 -6.71 -66.55 -24.34
CA ASP A 340 -7.90 -66.18 -23.54
C ASP A 340 -7.65 -65.22 -22.35
N THR A 341 -6.43 -64.68 -22.22
CA THR A 341 -6.13 -63.70 -21.15
C THR A 341 -6.87 -62.39 -21.38
N LYS A 342 -7.38 -61.78 -20.31
CA LYS A 342 -8.03 -60.45 -20.36
C LYS A 342 -6.98 -59.37 -20.55
N ASN A 343 -7.07 -58.64 -21.66
CA ASN A 343 -6.16 -57.56 -21.99
C ASN A 343 -6.92 -56.25 -22.19
N TYR A 344 -6.19 -55.14 -22.06
CA TYR A 344 -6.75 -53.82 -22.34
C TYR A 344 -7.02 -53.67 -23.83
N ALA A 345 -8.24 -53.30 -24.19
CA ALA A 345 -8.73 -53.38 -25.56
C ALA A 345 -8.05 -52.39 -26.53
N HIS A 346 -7.36 -51.38 -25.99
CA HIS A 346 -6.71 -50.30 -26.73
C HIS A 346 -5.17 -50.38 -26.73
N LEU A 347 -4.57 -51.47 -26.23
CA LEU A 347 -3.15 -51.76 -26.45
C LEU A 347 -2.96 -52.68 -27.66
N PRO A 348 -1.85 -52.53 -28.42
CA PRO A 348 -1.64 -53.29 -29.64
C PRO A 348 -1.41 -54.78 -29.40
N HIS A 349 -0.73 -55.15 -28.31
CA HIS A 349 -0.24 -56.51 -28.05
C HIS A 349 -0.73 -57.07 -26.72
N CYS A 350 -0.89 -58.40 -26.66
CA CYS A 350 -1.21 -59.14 -25.45
C CYS A 350 -0.03 -59.13 -24.49
N TYR A 351 -0.27 -58.79 -23.22
CA TYR A 351 0.80 -58.80 -22.20
C TYR A 351 1.31 -60.21 -21.89
N SER A 352 0.51 -61.24 -22.15
CA SER A 352 0.84 -62.63 -21.81
C SER A 352 1.48 -63.41 -22.97
N CYS A 353 1.00 -63.26 -24.21
CA CYS A 353 1.49 -64.04 -25.36
C CYS A 353 2.08 -63.18 -26.50
N GLY A 354 2.00 -61.85 -26.41
CA GLY A 354 2.52 -60.94 -27.44
C GLY A 354 1.66 -60.78 -28.70
N ASP A 355 0.62 -61.60 -28.88
CA ASP A 355 -0.25 -61.53 -30.05
C ASP A 355 -0.97 -60.18 -30.18
N GLN A 356 -1.25 -59.79 -31.43
CA GLN A 356 -1.96 -58.54 -31.72
C GLN A 356 -3.41 -58.61 -31.24
N ILE A 357 -3.80 -57.66 -30.38
CA ILE A 357 -5.16 -57.57 -29.87
C ILE A 357 -6.01 -56.66 -30.77
N ILE A 358 -5.42 -55.58 -31.30
CA ILE A 358 -6.10 -54.64 -32.22
C ILE A 358 -5.79 -55.06 -33.65
N ASN A 359 -6.79 -55.56 -34.37
CA ASN A 359 -6.72 -55.59 -35.84
C ASN A 359 -6.91 -54.14 -36.31
N LYS A 360 -5.83 -53.51 -36.77
CA LYS A 360 -5.89 -52.18 -37.39
C LYS A 360 -6.68 -52.20 -38.67
#